data_AF-A0A7C4HR74-F1
#
_entry.id   AF-A0A7C4HR74-F1
#
_cell.length_a   1.000
_cell.length_b   1.000
_cell.length_c   1.000
_cell.angle_alpha   90.00
_cell.angle_beta   90.00
_cell.angle_gamma   90.00
#
_symmetry.space_group_name_H-M   'P 1'
#
loop_
_entity.id
_entity.type
_entity.pdbx_description
1 polymer ?
#
loop_
_entity_poly.entity_id
_entity_poly.type
_entity_poly.pdbx_seq_one_letter_code
_entity_poly.pdbx_strand_id
1 'polypeptide(L)'
;MSAQRRANRALAEFGSPTLLDPQRPDSILQIGLPPNRIAVLQTIEGASFEDAWPKREIAAYGPAQANWVDLDTLMAIQERIADPRHRADARDLRQVRARRRPAG
;
A
#
# COMPACT_ATOMS: atom_id res chain seq x y z
N MET A 1 -5.72 17.16 -15.54
CA MET A 1 -5.12 15.83 -15.84
C MET A 1 -5.70 14.78 -14.90
N SER A 2 -6.10 13.60 -15.39
CA SER A 2 -6.59 12.51 -14.51
C SER A 2 -5.49 11.98 -13.59
N ALA A 3 -5.86 11.40 -12.45
CA ALA A 3 -4.92 10.83 -11.48
C ALA A 3 -3.99 9.78 -12.11
N GLN A 4 -4.54 8.90 -12.96
CA GLN A 4 -3.79 7.89 -13.70
C GLN A 4 -2.68 8.49 -14.56
N ARG A 5 -2.95 9.59 -15.28
CA ARG A 5 -1.93 10.23 -16.13
C ARG A 5 -0.79 10.80 -15.30
N ARG A 6 -1.07 11.29 -14.08
CA ARG A 6 -0.01 11.74 -13.16
C ARG A 6 0.82 10.56 -12.64
N ALA A 7 0.18 9.46 -12.26
CA ALA A 7 0.87 8.26 -11.81
C ALA A 7 1.79 7.68 -12.92
N ASN A 8 1.27 7.52 -14.14
CA ASN A 8 2.07 7.03 -15.27
C ASN A 8 3.20 7.99 -15.66
N ARG A 9 3.00 9.30 -15.54
CA ARG A 9 4.08 10.27 -15.73
C ARG A 9 5.18 10.10 -14.69
N ALA A 10 4.83 9.96 -13.41
CA ALA A 10 5.81 9.73 -12.35
C ALA A 10 6.56 8.39 -12.53
N LEU A 11 5.88 7.33 -12.97
CA LEU A 11 6.51 6.06 -13.31
C LEU A 11 7.50 6.19 -14.46
N ALA A 12 7.17 6.95 -15.50
CA ALA A 12 8.08 7.22 -16.61
C ALA A 12 9.30 8.04 -16.15
N GLU A 13 9.09 9.08 -15.33
CA GLU A 13 10.17 9.89 -14.74
C GLU A 13 11.09 9.06 -13.82
N PHE A 14 10.54 8.06 -13.12
CA PHE A 14 11.31 7.10 -12.32
C PHE A 14 12.11 6.10 -13.18
N GLY A 15 11.79 5.94 -14.47
CA GLY A 15 12.43 4.95 -15.35
C GLY A 15 11.75 3.58 -15.33
N SER A 16 10.47 3.50 -14.96
CA SER A 16 9.70 2.26 -15.04
C SER A 16 9.63 1.77 -16.50
N PRO A 17 9.90 0.48 -16.77
CA PRO A 17 9.83 -0.06 -18.14
C PRO A 17 8.39 -0.19 -18.65
N THR A 18 7.41 -0.16 -17.75
CA THR A 18 5.99 -0.29 -18.06
C THR A 18 5.17 0.75 -17.29
N LEU A 19 3.94 0.97 -17.75
CA LEU A 19 2.98 1.90 -17.16
C LEU A 19 1.77 1.14 -16.63
N LEU A 20 1.01 1.77 -15.74
CA LEU A 20 -0.25 1.24 -15.25
C LEU A 20 -1.31 1.25 -16.35
N ASP A 21 -2.03 0.14 -16.46
CA ASP A 21 -3.10 -0.07 -17.43
C ASP A 21 -4.47 0.04 -16.74
N PRO A 22 -5.26 1.09 -17.02
CA PRO A 22 -6.57 1.28 -16.40
C PRO A 22 -7.61 0.23 -16.86
N GLN A 23 -7.36 -0.48 -17.96
CA GLN A 23 -8.23 -1.58 -18.41
C GLN A 23 -7.94 -2.89 -17.68
N ARG A 24 -6.85 -2.94 -16.89
CA ARG A 24 -6.44 -4.12 -16.11
C ARG A 24 -6.13 -3.72 -14.67
N PRO A 25 -7.16 -3.32 -13.88
CA PRO A 25 -6.97 -2.85 -12.51
C PRO A 25 -6.29 -3.89 -11.61
N ASP A 26 -6.53 -5.17 -11.83
CA ASP A 26 -5.95 -6.26 -11.03
C ASP A 26 -4.51 -6.63 -11.45
N SER A 27 -3.95 -5.95 -12.47
CA SER A 27 -2.56 -6.16 -12.84
C SER A 27 -1.62 -5.49 -11.83
N ILE A 28 -0.57 -6.24 -11.45
CA ILE A 28 0.49 -5.74 -10.58
C ILE A 28 1.66 -5.32 -11.47
N LEU A 29 2.01 -4.04 -11.40
CA LEU A 29 3.23 -3.54 -12.04
C LEU A 29 4.40 -3.77 -11.09
N GLN A 30 5.44 -4.47 -11.56
CA GLN A 30 6.65 -4.72 -10.79
C GLN A 30 7.84 -3.98 -11.39
N ILE A 31 8.65 -3.36 -10.53
CA ILE A 31 9.88 -2.67 -10.91
C ILE A 31 11.04 -3.27 -10.11
N GLY A 32 12.12 -3.64 -10.81
CA GLY A 32 13.31 -4.23 -10.20
C GLY A 32 13.20 -5.73 -9.91
N LEU A 33 14.15 -6.24 -9.13
CA LEU A 33 14.28 -7.65 -8.77
C LEU A 33 14.48 -7.79 -7.26
N PRO A 34 14.11 -8.93 -6.64
CA PRO A 34 14.45 -9.20 -5.25
C PRO A 34 15.96 -9.01 -4.95
N PRO A 35 16.32 -8.49 -3.76
CA PRO A 35 15.45 -8.05 -2.68
C PRO A 35 14.83 -6.66 -2.90
N ASN A 36 15.32 -5.89 -3.87
CA ASN A 36 14.94 -4.49 -4.14
C ASN A 36 13.87 -4.41 -5.24
N ARG A 37 12.71 -5.01 -5.00
CA ARG A 37 11.55 -4.93 -5.90
C ARG A 37 10.49 -3.98 -5.36
N ILE A 38 9.86 -3.23 -6.25
CA ILE A 38 8.68 -2.40 -5.97
C ILE A 38 7.49 -3.05 -6.67
N ALA A 39 6.38 -3.23 -5.96
CA ALA A 39 5.10 -3.64 -6.54
C ALA A 39 4.12 -2.47 -6.44
N VAL A 40 3.52 -2.11 -7.56
CA VAL A 40 2.47 -1.08 -7.65
C VAL A 40 1.16 -1.78 -7.98
N LEU A 41 0.18 -1.62 -7.10
CA LEU A 41 -1.16 -2.18 -7.24
C LEU A 41 -2.15 -1.04 -7.49
N GLN A 42 -3.10 -1.23 -8.42
CA GLN A 42 -4.17 -0.26 -8.67
C GLN A 42 -5.40 -0.55 -7.80
N THR A 43 -5.59 -1.82 -7.42
CA THR A 43 -6.64 -2.29 -6.53
C THR A 43 -6.05 -3.22 -5.48
N ILE A 44 -6.68 -3.28 -4.30
CA ILE A 44 -6.34 -4.25 -3.27
C ILE A 44 -7.60 -4.61 -2.50
N GLU A 45 -7.78 -5.90 -2.20
CA GLU A 45 -8.91 -6.31 -1.38
C GLU A 45 -8.76 -5.79 0.05
N GLY A 46 -9.88 -5.36 0.65
CA GLY A 46 -9.90 -4.84 2.02
C GLY A 46 -9.71 -3.33 2.14
N ALA A 47 -9.44 -2.61 1.05
CA ALA A 47 -9.37 -1.15 1.06
C ALA A 47 -9.70 -0.51 -0.29
N SER A 48 -10.34 0.66 -0.27
CA SER A 48 -10.40 1.58 -1.41
C SER A 48 -9.38 2.70 -1.22
N PHE A 49 -8.88 3.30 -2.30
CA PHE A 49 -7.95 4.43 -2.19
C PHE A 49 -8.64 5.64 -1.54
N GLU A 50 -9.90 5.89 -1.90
CA GLU A 50 -10.73 6.99 -1.42
C GLU A 50 -10.93 6.94 0.10
N ASP A 51 -11.12 5.75 0.67
CA ASP A 51 -11.32 5.59 2.12
C ASP A 51 -10.00 5.54 2.90
N ALA A 52 -8.93 5.01 2.28
CA ALA A 52 -7.63 4.84 2.92
C ALA A 52 -6.80 6.15 2.91
N TRP A 53 -6.82 6.89 1.81
CA TRP A 53 -5.95 8.05 1.61
C TRP A 53 -6.13 9.18 2.65
N PRO A 54 -7.35 9.51 3.11
CA PRO A 54 -7.53 10.52 4.15
C PRO A 54 -6.96 10.12 5.52
N LYS A 55 -6.84 8.82 5.79
CA LYS A 55 -6.40 8.27 7.09
C LYS A 55 -4.90 8.01 7.17
N ARG A 56 -4.19 8.07 6.03
CA ARG A 56 -2.77 7.75 5.91
C ARG A 56 -1.92 8.44 6.97
N GLU A 57 -0.92 7.73 7.49
CA GLU A 57 0.08 8.29 8.40
C GLU A 57 1.25 8.86 7.58
N ILE A 58 1.72 10.07 7.88
CA ILE A 58 2.93 10.63 7.26
C ILE A 58 4.09 10.39 8.22
N ALA A 59 5.08 9.60 7.79
CA ALA A 59 6.25 9.27 8.59
C ALA A 59 7.48 9.05 7.71
N ALA A 60 8.67 9.10 8.32
CA ALA A 60 9.93 8.96 7.60
C ALA A 60 10.16 7.52 7.09
N TYR A 61 10.65 7.40 5.87
CA TYR A 61 11.26 6.21 5.29
C TYR A 61 12.72 6.54 4.95
N GLY A 62 13.64 6.25 5.86
CA GLY A 62 15.00 6.75 5.79
C GLY A 62 15.01 8.29 5.77
N PRO A 63 15.66 8.94 4.79
CA PRO A 63 15.67 10.40 4.68
C PRO A 63 14.40 10.99 4.05
N ALA A 64 13.50 10.19 3.47
CA ALA A 64 12.31 10.68 2.78
C ALA A 64 11.07 10.70 3.69
N GLN A 65 10.17 11.67 3.54
CA GLN A 65 8.82 11.56 4.08
C GLN A 65 7.97 10.67 3.17
N ALA A 66 7.27 9.70 3.76
CA ALA A 66 6.41 8.77 3.05
C ALA A 66 4.98 8.79 3.61
N ASN A 67 4.03 8.43 2.75
CA ASN A 67 2.65 8.17 3.13
C ASN A 67 2.52 6.67 3.42
N TRP A 68 2.07 6.35 4.62
CA TRP A 68 1.84 5.00 5.09
C TRP A 68 0.35 4.74 5.19
N VAL A 69 -0.09 3.55 4.81
CA VAL A 69 -1.44 3.09 5.10
C VAL A 69 -1.63 3.05 6.62
N ASP A 70 -2.79 3.52 7.11
CA ASP A 70 -3.07 3.51 8.54
C ASP A 70 -3.21 2.06 9.07
N LEU A 71 -3.09 1.93 10.38
CA LEU A 71 -3.06 0.62 11.05
C LEU A 71 -4.31 -0.22 10.79
N ASP A 72 -5.50 0.38 10.82
CA ASP A 72 -6.76 -0.36 10.66
C ASP A 72 -6.97 -0.77 9.21
N THR A 73 -6.66 0.11 8.25
CA THR A 73 -6.71 -0.23 6.82
C THR A 73 -5.69 -1.31 6.46
N LEU A 74 -4.45 -1.23 6.97
CA LEU A 74 -3.43 -2.26 6.72
C LEU A 74 -3.87 -3.63 7.25
N MET A 75 -4.43 -3.65 8.46
CA MET A 75 -4.96 -4.88 9.05
C MET A 75 -6.11 -5.47 8.21
N ALA A 76 -7.05 -4.63 7.73
CA ALA A 76 -8.15 -5.07 6.87
C ALA A 76 -7.66 -5.70 5.55
N ILE A 77 -6.62 -5.13 4.95
CA ILE A 77 -5.96 -5.70 3.76
C ILE A 77 -5.36 -7.08 4.08
N GLN A 78 -4.57 -7.17 5.15
CA GLN A 78 -3.89 -8.40 5.55
C GLN A 78 -4.87 -9.55 5.85
N GLU A 79 -6.03 -9.25 6.44
CA GLU A 79 -7.07 -10.23 6.73
C GLU A 79 -7.75 -10.82 5.49
N ARG A 80 -7.71 -10.12 4.35
CA ARG A 80 -8.30 -10.59 3.08
C ARG A 80 -7.37 -11.49 2.28
N ILE A 81 -6.07 -11.49 2.58
CA ILE A 81 -5.09 -12.28 1.86
C ILE A 81 -4.99 -13.67 2.48
N ALA A 82 -5.31 -14.70 1.70
CA ALA A 82 -5.31 -16.11 2.13
C ALA A 82 -3.90 -16.72 2.23
N ASP A 83 -2.98 -16.07 2.96
CA ASP A 83 -1.60 -16.52 3.18
C ASP A 83 -1.29 -16.58 4.70
N PRO A 84 -0.63 -17.65 5.20
CA PRO A 84 -0.31 -17.80 6.62
C PRO A 84 0.49 -16.65 7.23
N ARG A 85 1.39 -16.02 6.46
CA ARG A 85 2.20 -14.88 6.89
C ARG A 85 1.33 -13.65 7.09
N HIS A 86 0.42 -13.36 6.16
CA HIS A 86 -0.50 -12.24 6.25
C HIS A 86 -1.44 -12.39 7.45
N ARG A 87 -1.87 -13.62 7.77
CA ARG A 87 -2.60 -13.91 9.02
C ARG A 87 -1.78 -13.66 10.28
N ALA A 88 -0.47 -13.90 10.25
CA ALA A 88 0.43 -13.61 11.37
C ALA A 88 0.58 -12.09 11.53
N ASP A 89 0.86 -11.38 10.44
CA ASP A 89 0.98 -9.93 10.40
C ASP A 89 -0.30 -9.27 10.95
N ALA A 90 -1.49 -9.71 10.51
CA ALA A 90 -2.76 -9.22 11.04
C ALA A 90 -2.91 -9.44 12.56
N ARG A 91 -2.40 -10.55 13.12
CA ARG A 91 -2.41 -10.76 14.59
C ARG A 91 -1.49 -9.76 15.30
N ASP A 92 -0.31 -9.52 14.75
CA ASP A 92 0.65 -8.59 15.34
C ASP A 92 0.13 -7.15 15.30
N LEU A 93 -0.49 -6.74 14.19
CA LEU A 93 -1.15 -5.44 14.05
C LEU A 93 -2.28 -5.25 15.08
N ARG A 94 -3.08 -6.28 15.38
CA ARG A 94 -4.09 -6.22 16.46
C ARG A 94 -3.47 -5.95 17.82
N GLN A 95 -2.32 -6.55 18.12
CA GLN A 95 -1.62 -6.29 19.38
C GLN A 95 -1.09 -4.85 19.45
N VAL A 96 -0.53 -4.33 18.35
CA VAL A 96 -0.09 -2.92 18.25
C VAL A 96 -1.27 -1.98 18.49
N ARG A 97 -2.42 -2.26 17.87
CA ARG A 97 -3.64 -1.45 18.04
C ARG A 97 -4.10 -1.42 19.50
N ALA A 98 -4.08 -2.56 20.19
CA ALA A 98 -4.46 -2.64 21.60
C ALA A 98 -3.56 -1.78 22.50
N ARG A 99 -2.26 -1.69 22.19
CA ARG A 99 -1.29 -0.84 22.92
C ARG A 99 -1.45 0.65 22.62
N ARG A 100 -1.93 1.01 21.41
CA ARG A 100 -2.15 2.41 21.01
C ARG A 100 -3.43 3.02 21.59
N ARG A 101 -4.40 2.20 22.03
CA ARG A 101 -5.57 2.72 22.74
C ARG A 101 -5.13 3.25 24.11
N PRO A 102 -5.41 4.52 24.45
CA PRO A 102 -5.14 5.00 25.80
C PRO A 102 -5.92 4.12 26.79
N ALA A 103 -5.29 3.78 27.91
CA ALA A 103 -6.03 3.30 29.07
C ALA A 103 -7.11 4.36 29.36
N GLY A 104 -8.37 3.94 29.33
CA GLY A 104 -9.50 4.83 29.62
C GLY A 104 -9.38 5.48 30.98
#